data_AF-A0A1F9IKZ8-F1
#
_entry.id   AF-A0A1F9IKZ8-F1
#
_cell.length_a   1.000
_cell.length_b   1.000
_cell.length_c   1.000
_cell.angle_alpha   90.00
_cell.angle_beta   90.00
_cell.angle_gamma   90.00
#
_symmetry.space_group_name_H-M   'P 1'
#
loop_
_entity.id
_entity.type
_entity.pdbx_description
1 polymer ?
#
loop_
_entity_poly.entity_id
_entity_poly.type
_entity_poly.pdbx_seq_one_letter_code
_entity_poly.pdbx_strand_id
1 'polypeptide(L)'
;MIPTFIIDWPFLIFMGLFFGFGIKGGQVPGGRSVCRTRAFVVGLLVLTLFNFTVIYSYLVAPDWMFMYFLKAETIPPWMIGYTLLFYYLVFIFGFFLKTELGKIHPILPWMALGISFLGTVGVILPLKKQYLTVTTFEQFHNTGVGLALSQSPVGEIPAYLTPVILMAALLGLLWSRRQQFS
;
A
#
# COMPACT_ATOMS: atom_id res chain seq x y z
N MET A 1 -5.22 -20.12 -0.65
CA MET A 1 -4.21 -19.25 -0.01
C MET A 1 -4.28 -17.89 -0.68
N ILE A 2 -4.32 -16.80 0.09
CA ILE A 2 -4.23 -15.43 -0.47
C ILE A 2 -2.75 -15.04 -0.43
N PRO A 3 -2.11 -14.81 -1.60
CA PRO A 3 -0.72 -14.39 -1.68
C PRO A 3 -0.50 -13.01 -1.05
N THR A 4 0.64 -12.78 -0.38
CA THR A 4 1.03 -11.46 0.18
C THR A 4 0.93 -10.33 -0.84
N PHE A 5 1.22 -10.60 -2.12
CA PHE A 5 1.11 -9.58 -3.17
C PHE A 5 -0.32 -9.03 -3.31
N ILE A 6 -1.35 -9.83 -3.02
CA ILE A 6 -2.76 -9.39 -3.08
C ILE A 6 -3.09 -8.50 -1.89
N ILE A 7 -2.39 -8.64 -0.78
CA ILE A 7 -2.74 -7.97 0.48
C ILE A 7 -2.40 -6.49 0.42
N ASP A 8 -1.32 -6.15 -0.27
CA ASP A 8 -0.93 -4.77 -0.48
C ASP A 8 -1.89 -4.06 -1.45
N TRP A 9 -2.58 -4.76 -2.35
CA TRP A 9 -3.42 -4.12 -3.35
C TRP A 9 -4.61 -3.34 -2.76
N PRO A 10 -5.47 -3.91 -1.88
CA PRO A 10 -6.49 -3.14 -1.18
C PRO A 10 -5.94 -1.92 -0.45
N PHE A 11 -4.77 -2.06 0.18
CA PHE A 11 -4.12 -0.97 0.90
C PHE A 11 -3.64 0.13 -0.06
N LEU A 12 -3.04 -0.24 -1.19
CA LEU A 12 -2.57 0.71 -2.20
C LEU A 12 -3.72 1.42 -2.91
N ILE A 13 -4.83 0.73 -3.18
CA ILE A 13 -6.07 1.34 -3.66
C ILE A 13 -6.59 2.33 -2.61
N PHE A 14 -6.64 1.92 -1.34
CA PHE A 14 -7.06 2.77 -0.23
C PHE A 14 -6.19 4.04 -0.15
N MET A 15 -4.86 3.91 -0.23
CA MET A 15 -3.92 5.03 -0.23
C MET A 15 -4.15 5.95 -1.43
N GLY A 16 -4.35 5.40 -2.62
CA GLY A 16 -4.70 6.17 -3.82
C GLY A 16 -5.99 6.98 -3.62
N LEU A 17 -7.05 6.32 -3.17
CA LEU A 17 -8.34 6.96 -2.87
C LEU A 17 -8.19 8.06 -1.81
N PHE A 18 -7.46 7.77 -0.73
CA PHE A 18 -7.18 8.69 0.37
C PHE A 18 -6.49 9.98 -0.11
N PHE A 19 -5.43 9.87 -0.91
CA PHE A 19 -4.78 11.02 -1.50
C PHE A 19 -5.66 11.73 -2.53
N GLY A 20 -6.55 11.01 -3.23
CA GLY A 20 -7.55 11.59 -4.11
C GLY A 20 -8.48 12.59 -3.38
N PHE A 21 -8.74 12.42 -2.09
CA PHE A 21 -9.47 13.39 -1.25
C PHE A 21 -8.73 14.71 -1.01
N GLY A 22 -7.47 14.83 -1.43
CA GLY A 22 -6.75 16.09 -1.53
C GLY A 22 -7.23 16.98 -2.69
N ILE A 23 -7.98 16.43 -3.66
CA ILE A 23 -8.58 17.17 -4.77
C ILE A 23 -10.04 17.49 -4.43
N LYS A 24 -10.39 18.77 -4.27
CA LYS A 24 -11.78 19.21 -4.07
C LYS A 24 -12.64 18.91 -5.30
N GLY A 25 -13.86 18.41 -5.09
CA GLY A 25 -14.89 18.28 -6.13
C GLY A 25 -14.60 17.32 -7.29
N GLY A 26 -13.54 16.51 -7.24
CA GLY A 26 -13.20 15.57 -8.33
C GLY A 26 -12.75 16.23 -9.64
N GLN A 27 -12.60 17.55 -9.64
CA GLN A 27 -12.17 18.34 -10.79
C GLN A 27 -10.94 19.16 -10.42
N VAL A 28 -9.96 19.20 -11.31
CA VAL A 28 -8.78 20.04 -11.14
C VAL A 28 -9.12 21.45 -11.65
N PRO A 29 -8.98 22.50 -10.83
CA PRO A 29 -9.24 23.86 -11.28
C PRO A 29 -8.39 24.22 -12.50
N GLY A 30 -9.02 24.76 -13.55
CA GLY A 30 -8.32 25.35 -14.71
C GLY A 30 -7.75 24.36 -15.72
N GLY A 31 -8.32 23.16 -15.88
CA GLY A 31 -7.93 22.20 -16.95
C GLY A 31 -6.54 21.57 -16.77
N ARG A 32 -5.91 21.74 -15.61
CA ARG A 32 -4.61 21.14 -15.30
C ARG A 32 -4.76 19.62 -15.10
N SER A 33 -3.73 18.86 -15.49
CA SER A 33 -3.72 17.41 -15.27
C SER A 33 -3.78 17.06 -13.77
N VAL A 34 -4.59 16.06 -13.45
CA VAL A 34 -4.74 15.44 -12.12
C VAL A 34 -3.39 14.98 -11.55
N CYS A 35 -2.49 14.52 -12.42
CA CYS A 35 -1.13 14.10 -12.05
C CYS A 35 -0.21 15.25 -11.61
N ARG A 36 -0.58 16.51 -11.87
CA ARG A 36 0.21 17.68 -11.44
C ARG A 36 -0.23 18.22 -10.07
N THR A 37 -1.24 17.61 -9.45
CA THR A 37 -1.69 18.04 -8.13
C THR A 37 -0.69 17.67 -7.06
N ARG A 38 -0.56 18.51 -6.02
CA ARG A 38 0.30 18.20 -4.85
C ARG A 38 -0.13 16.90 -4.17
N ALA A 39 -1.43 16.64 -4.11
CA ALA A 39 -1.96 15.41 -3.55
C ALA A 39 -1.42 14.17 -4.29
N PHE A 40 -1.35 14.21 -5.62
CA PHE A 40 -0.76 13.14 -6.41
C PHE A 40 0.75 13.02 -6.18
N VAL A 41 1.49 14.13 -6.25
CA VAL A 41 2.95 14.13 -6.06
C VAL A 41 3.35 13.64 -4.67
N VAL A 42 2.69 14.15 -3.62
CA VAL A 42 2.96 13.74 -2.24
C VAL A 42 2.55 12.30 -2.02
N GLY A 43 1.42 11.86 -2.57
CA GLY A 43 1.00 10.47 -2.52
C GLY A 43 2.01 9.53 -3.19
N LEU A 44 2.55 9.92 -4.35
CA LEU A 44 3.64 9.18 -5.00
C LEU A 44 4.92 9.15 -4.16
N LEU A 45 5.29 10.25 -3.50
CA LEU A 45 6.46 10.26 -2.62
C LEU A 45 6.26 9.32 -1.43
N VAL A 46 5.10 9.34 -0.79
CA VAL A 46 4.76 8.43 0.31
C VAL A 46 4.75 6.97 -0.16
N LEU A 47 4.20 6.70 -1.35
CA LEU A 47 4.26 5.37 -1.94
C LEU A 47 5.69 4.94 -2.28
N THR A 48 6.53 5.86 -2.74
CA THR A 48 7.93 5.58 -3.04
C THR A 48 8.67 5.18 -1.76
N LEU A 49 8.43 5.89 -0.65
CA LEU A 49 8.95 5.51 0.67
C LEU A 49 8.46 4.12 1.09
N PHE A 50 7.17 3.83 0.92
CA PHE A 50 6.61 2.50 1.17
C PHE A 50 7.31 1.42 0.31
N ASN A 51 7.49 1.67 -0.99
CA ASN A 51 8.19 0.73 -1.87
C ASN A 51 9.65 0.50 -1.45
N PHE A 52 10.36 1.51 -0.94
CA PHE A 52 11.68 1.30 -0.37
C PHE A 52 11.64 0.33 0.83
N THR A 53 10.61 0.39 1.67
CA THR A 53 10.45 -0.57 2.78
C THR A 53 10.19 -2.00 2.29
N VAL A 54 9.45 -2.13 1.19
CA VAL A 54 9.18 -3.43 0.53
C VAL A 54 10.45 -3.99 -0.10
N ILE A 55 11.21 -3.17 -0.83
CA ILE A 55 12.51 -3.55 -1.40
C ILE A 55 13.46 -3.99 -0.29
N TYR A 56 13.56 -3.21 0.77
CA TYR A 56 14.42 -3.55 1.90
C TYR A 56 14.01 -4.88 2.55
N SER A 57 12.69 -5.10 2.73
CA SER A 57 12.17 -6.39 3.21
C SER A 57 12.52 -7.56 2.30
N TYR A 58 12.50 -7.36 0.97
CA TYR A 58 12.96 -8.37 0.00
C TYR A 58 14.45 -8.68 0.14
N LEU A 59 15.29 -7.70 0.47
CA LEU A 59 16.73 -7.93 0.64
C LEU A 59 17.07 -8.62 1.95
N VAL A 60 16.33 -8.32 3.03
CA VAL A 60 16.66 -8.82 4.39
C VAL A 60 15.96 -10.14 4.71
N ALA A 61 14.71 -10.34 4.28
CA ALA A 61 13.98 -11.60 4.48
C ALA A 61 13.12 -11.95 3.26
N PRO A 62 13.75 -12.35 2.14
CA PRO A 62 13.02 -12.70 0.92
C PRO A 62 12.06 -13.89 1.14
N ASP A 63 12.45 -14.88 1.95
CA ASP A 63 11.60 -16.03 2.26
C ASP A 63 10.30 -15.63 2.95
N TRP A 64 10.34 -14.62 3.84
CA TRP A 64 9.15 -14.10 4.51
C TRP A 64 8.20 -13.39 3.55
N MET A 65 8.74 -12.57 2.64
CA MET A 65 7.93 -11.85 1.64
C MET A 65 7.20 -12.79 0.70
N PHE A 66 7.80 -13.94 0.40
CA PHE A 66 7.33 -14.90 -0.60
C PHE A 66 6.79 -16.22 -0.04
N MET A 67 6.75 -16.39 1.29
CA MET A 67 6.41 -17.67 1.96
C MET A 67 5.09 -18.30 1.53
N TYR A 68 4.16 -17.51 1.01
CA TYR A 68 2.83 -17.94 0.58
C TYR A 68 2.75 -18.40 -0.88
N PHE A 69 3.79 -18.18 -1.68
CA PHE A 69 3.73 -18.36 -3.13
C PHE A 69 4.81 -19.29 -3.66
N LEU A 70 6.08 -18.96 -3.42
CA LEU A 70 7.23 -19.68 -3.97
C LEU A 70 8.42 -19.57 -3.00
N LYS A 71 9.35 -20.52 -3.09
CA LYS A 71 10.66 -20.37 -2.43
C LYS A 71 11.36 -19.14 -3.00
N ALA A 72 11.98 -18.32 -2.16
CA ALA A 72 12.62 -17.09 -2.61
C ALA A 72 13.66 -17.31 -3.72
N GLU A 73 14.43 -18.39 -3.62
CA GLU A 73 15.47 -18.79 -4.57
C GLU A 73 14.96 -19.05 -5.99
N THR A 74 13.67 -19.34 -6.16
CA THR A 74 13.09 -19.65 -7.48
C THR A 74 12.46 -18.43 -8.15
N ILE A 75 12.47 -17.26 -7.50
CA ILE A 75 11.80 -16.06 -7.99
C ILE A 75 12.77 -15.25 -8.86
N PRO A 76 12.47 -15.09 -10.16
CA PRO A 76 13.28 -14.25 -11.02
C PRO A 76 13.30 -12.79 -10.54
N PRO A 77 14.44 -12.09 -10.58
CA PRO A 77 14.53 -10.69 -10.13
C PRO A 77 13.56 -9.74 -10.83
N TRP A 78 13.22 -10.01 -12.10
CA TRP A 78 12.26 -9.19 -12.85
C TRP A 78 10.84 -9.23 -12.25
N MET A 79 10.44 -10.30 -11.55
CA MET A 79 9.14 -10.37 -10.87
C MET A 79 9.05 -9.38 -9.70
N ILE A 80 10.16 -9.13 -9.02
CA ILE A 80 10.25 -8.10 -7.97
C ILE A 80 10.04 -6.73 -8.60
N GLY A 81 10.75 -6.43 -9.70
CA GLY A 81 10.58 -5.19 -10.44
C GLY A 81 9.15 -4.98 -10.94
N TYR A 82 8.51 -6.04 -11.45
CA TYR A 82 7.12 -6.01 -11.88
C TYR A 82 6.16 -5.72 -10.73
N THR A 83 6.37 -6.36 -9.57
CA THR A 83 5.56 -6.14 -8.36
C THR A 83 5.62 -4.67 -7.94
N LEU A 84 6.82 -4.09 -7.89
CA LEU A 84 7.02 -2.69 -7.52
C LEU A 84 6.35 -1.73 -8.51
N LEU A 85 6.43 -2.01 -9.81
CA LEU A 85 5.74 -1.23 -10.83
C LEU A 85 4.22 -1.31 -10.64
N PHE A 86 3.69 -2.50 -10.35
CA PHE A 86 2.28 -2.70 -10.08
C PHE A 86 1.81 -1.90 -8.85
N TYR A 87 2.67 -1.70 -7.85
CA TYR A 87 2.28 -0.93 -6.67
C TYR A 87 1.96 0.52 -7.04
N TYR A 88 2.75 1.12 -7.95
CA TYR A 88 2.45 2.44 -8.51
C TYR A 88 1.15 2.43 -9.32
N LEU A 89 0.94 1.43 -10.19
CA LEU A 89 -0.27 1.35 -11.02
C LEU A 89 -1.54 1.24 -10.17
N VAL A 90 -1.52 0.41 -9.12
CA VAL A 90 -2.66 0.21 -8.22
C VAL A 90 -2.96 1.48 -7.40
N PHE A 91 -1.92 2.17 -6.92
CA PHE A 91 -2.09 3.48 -6.29
C PHE A 91 -2.68 4.52 -7.25
N ILE A 92 -2.11 4.64 -8.46
CA ILE A 92 -2.58 5.57 -9.48
C ILE A 92 -4.04 5.27 -9.80
N PHE A 93 -4.40 4.00 -9.98
CA PHE A 93 -5.77 3.57 -10.18
C PHE A 93 -6.68 4.04 -9.04
N GLY A 94 -6.33 3.80 -7.78
CA GLY A 94 -7.11 4.29 -6.63
C GLY A 94 -7.27 5.81 -6.62
N PHE A 95 -6.22 6.55 -6.99
CA PHE A 95 -6.25 8.01 -7.07
C PHE A 95 -7.22 8.53 -8.14
N PHE A 96 -7.15 7.96 -9.34
CA PHE A 96 -8.06 8.31 -10.44
C PHE A 96 -9.49 7.84 -10.18
N LEU A 97 -9.66 6.65 -9.58
CA LEU A 97 -10.95 6.09 -9.21
C LEU A 97 -11.72 7.07 -8.31
N LYS A 98 -11.05 7.69 -7.34
CA LYS A 98 -11.66 8.75 -6.51
C LYS A 98 -12.22 9.86 -7.40
N THR A 99 -11.43 10.37 -8.34
CA THR A 99 -11.84 11.51 -9.18
C THR A 99 -13.01 11.16 -10.10
N GLU A 100 -13.01 9.98 -10.70
CA GLU A 100 -14.10 9.54 -11.58
C GLU A 100 -15.39 9.28 -10.80
N LEU A 101 -15.32 8.58 -9.65
CA LEU A 101 -16.49 8.36 -8.79
C LEU A 101 -17.09 9.67 -8.27
N GLY A 102 -16.23 10.67 -7.99
CA GLY A 102 -16.66 11.99 -7.54
C GLY A 102 -17.43 12.79 -8.59
N LYS A 103 -17.22 12.52 -9.89
CA LYS A 103 -18.01 13.12 -10.98
C LYS A 103 -19.40 12.49 -11.10
N ILE A 104 -19.55 11.23 -10.67
CA ILE A 104 -20.82 10.50 -10.74
C ILE A 104 -21.70 10.87 -9.55
N HIS A 105 -21.20 10.68 -8.32
CA HIS A 105 -21.96 10.99 -7.12
C HIS A 105 -21.05 11.21 -5.89
N PRO A 106 -21.31 12.23 -5.04
CA PRO A 106 -20.42 12.62 -3.95
C PRO A 106 -20.18 11.53 -2.89
N ILE A 107 -21.09 10.57 -2.73
CA ILE A 107 -20.95 9.47 -1.76
C ILE A 107 -20.07 8.31 -2.25
N LEU A 108 -19.96 8.11 -3.57
CA LEU A 108 -19.28 6.92 -4.13
C LEU A 108 -17.79 6.85 -3.77
N PRO A 109 -17.02 7.96 -3.78
CA PRO A 109 -15.64 7.94 -3.30
C PRO A 109 -15.50 7.46 -1.85
N TRP A 110 -16.44 7.83 -0.98
CA TRP A 110 -16.45 7.41 0.42
C TRP A 110 -16.77 5.93 0.57
N MET A 111 -17.73 5.43 -0.22
CA MET A 111 -18.03 3.99 -0.27
C MET A 111 -16.82 3.19 -0.76
N ALA A 112 -16.16 3.63 -1.83
CA ALA A 112 -14.96 2.99 -2.34
C ALA A 112 -13.81 3.00 -1.31
N LEU A 113 -13.63 4.10 -0.58
CA LEU A 113 -12.66 4.19 0.51
C LEU A 113 -13.00 3.20 1.64
N GLY A 114 -14.28 3.11 2.04
CA GLY A 114 -14.74 2.15 3.04
C GLY A 114 -14.55 0.70 2.60
N ILE A 115 -14.89 0.38 1.35
CA ILE A 115 -14.73 -0.98 0.78
C ILE A 115 -13.25 -1.36 0.71
N SER A 116 -12.37 -0.48 0.24
CA SER A 116 -10.93 -0.76 0.19
C SER A 116 -10.30 -0.91 1.58
N PHE A 117 -10.73 -0.10 2.55
CA PHE A 117 -10.34 -0.27 3.96
C PHE A 117 -10.80 -1.62 4.52
N LEU A 118 -12.08 -1.97 4.34
CA LEU A 118 -12.63 -3.25 4.79
C LEU A 118 -11.98 -4.43 4.07
N GLY A 119 -11.63 -4.30 2.80
CA GLY A 119 -10.87 -5.29 2.05
C GLY A 119 -9.48 -5.49 2.64
N THR A 120 -8.79 -4.40 2.99
CA THR A 120 -7.48 -4.46 3.67
C THR A 120 -7.60 -5.21 5.00
N VAL A 121 -8.56 -4.82 5.85
CA VAL A 121 -8.81 -5.47 7.14
C VAL A 121 -9.22 -6.94 6.97
N GLY A 122 -10.09 -7.23 6.01
CA GLY A 122 -10.60 -8.57 5.71
C GLY A 122 -9.52 -9.52 5.20
N VAL A 123 -8.45 -9.01 4.59
CA VAL A 123 -7.30 -9.81 4.18
C VAL A 123 -6.27 -9.93 5.31
N ILE A 124 -6.01 -8.86 6.07
CA ILE A 124 -5.00 -8.87 7.14
C ILE A 124 -5.46 -9.70 8.34
N LEU A 125 -6.71 -9.58 8.79
CA LEU A 125 -7.17 -10.24 10.03
C LEU A 125 -7.06 -11.77 9.97
N PRO A 126 -7.50 -12.47 8.91
CA PRO A 126 -7.35 -13.93 8.82
C PRO A 126 -5.87 -14.36 8.76
N LEU A 127 -5.00 -13.48 8.27
CA LEU A 127 -3.57 -13.73 8.10
C LEU A 127 -2.73 -13.16 9.23
N LYS A 128 -3.35 -12.64 10.30
CA LYS A 128 -2.67 -11.93 11.40
C LYS A 128 -1.53 -12.75 11.99
N LYS A 129 -1.73 -14.05 12.23
CA LYS A 129 -0.71 -14.91 12.82
C LYS A 129 0.52 -14.97 11.90
N GLN A 130 0.28 -15.15 10.61
CA GLN A 130 1.29 -15.24 9.57
C GLN A 130 1.99 -13.90 9.32
N TYR A 131 1.25 -12.79 9.41
CA TYR A 131 1.81 -11.43 9.34
C TYR A 131 2.75 -11.11 10.50
N LEU A 132 2.47 -11.65 11.67
CA LEU A 132 3.24 -11.42 12.89
C LEU A 132 4.33 -12.49 13.10
N THR A 133 4.60 -13.34 12.11
CA THR A 133 5.66 -14.35 12.16
C THR A 133 6.47 -14.38 10.88
N VAL A 134 7.79 -14.39 11.02
CA VAL A 134 8.74 -14.66 9.96
C VAL A 134 8.93 -16.17 9.85
N THR A 135 8.45 -16.75 8.76
CA THR A 135 8.58 -18.18 8.43
C THR A 135 9.16 -18.37 7.04
N THR A 136 9.90 -19.46 6.84
CA THR A 136 10.24 -19.93 5.49
C THR A 136 9.03 -20.55 4.79
N PHE A 137 9.11 -20.75 3.47
CA PHE A 137 8.07 -21.46 2.71
C PHE A 137 7.72 -22.83 3.31
N GLU A 138 8.75 -23.59 3.70
CA GLU A 138 8.59 -24.94 4.28
C GLU A 138 7.98 -24.88 5.68
N GLN A 139 8.38 -23.91 6.51
CA GLN A 139 7.78 -23.69 7.82
C GLN A 139 6.30 -23.30 7.71
N PHE A 140 5.99 -22.42 6.75
CA PHE A 140 4.62 -21.99 6.46
C PHE A 140 3.72 -23.17 6.07
N HIS A 141 4.20 -24.06 5.20
CA HIS A 141 3.39 -25.15 4.67
C HIS A 141 3.36 -26.40 5.56
N ASN A 142 4.43 -26.69 6.32
CA ASN A 142 4.59 -27.99 6.98
C ASN A 142 4.48 -27.97 8.51
N THR A 143 4.80 -26.86 9.19
CA THR A 143 4.93 -26.87 10.66
C THR A 143 4.14 -25.76 11.36
N GLY A 144 3.89 -24.63 10.69
CA GLY A 144 3.19 -23.47 11.27
C GLY A 144 3.95 -22.80 12.42
N VAL A 145 5.25 -23.12 12.59
CA VAL A 145 6.14 -22.55 13.62
C VAL A 145 7.10 -21.58 12.93
N GLY A 146 7.14 -20.34 13.44
CA GLY A 146 7.96 -19.25 12.92
C GLY A 146 8.50 -18.35 14.00
N LEU A 147 9.49 -17.53 13.64
CA LEU A 147 10.01 -16.49 14.52
C LEU A 147 8.98 -15.38 14.62
N ALA A 148 8.67 -14.87 15.81
CA ALA A 148 7.79 -13.71 15.93
C ALA A 148 8.41 -12.52 15.18
N LEU A 149 7.60 -11.75 14.44
CA LEU A 149 8.07 -10.63 13.64
C LEU A 149 8.86 -9.63 14.51
N SER A 150 8.39 -9.35 15.73
CA SER A 150 9.07 -8.48 16.69
C SER A 150 10.46 -8.95 17.15
N GLN A 151 10.79 -10.22 16.93
CA GLN A 151 12.10 -10.82 17.24
C GLN A 151 12.98 -10.95 16.00
N SER A 152 12.45 -10.59 14.81
CA SER A 152 13.18 -10.61 13.54
C SER A 152 13.80 -9.23 13.27
N PRO A 153 15.00 -9.17 12.64
CA PRO A 153 15.57 -7.92 12.13
C PRO A 153 14.62 -7.14 11.19
N VAL A 154 13.68 -7.84 10.55
CA VAL A 154 12.67 -7.24 9.67
C VAL A 154 11.51 -6.64 10.45
N GLY A 155 11.26 -7.05 11.70
CA GLY A 155 10.16 -6.53 12.50
C GLY A 155 10.28 -5.07 12.90
N GLU A 156 11.50 -4.55 12.96
CA GLU A 156 11.75 -3.12 13.17
C GLU A 156 11.16 -2.28 12.03
N ILE A 157 11.11 -2.83 10.81
CA ILE A 157 10.63 -2.11 9.63
C ILE A 157 9.13 -1.80 9.77
N PRO A 158 8.19 -2.76 9.92
CA PRO A 158 6.78 -2.43 10.14
C PRO A 158 6.55 -1.64 11.43
N ALA A 159 7.31 -1.90 12.49
CA ALA A 159 7.12 -1.25 13.79
C ALA A 159 7.40 0.27 13.74
N TYR A 160 8.47 0.69 13.05
CA TYR A 160 8.86 2.10 12.99
C TYR A 160 8.40 2.81 11.72
N LEU A 161 8.41 2.13 10.56
CA LEU A 161 8.08 2.79 9.29
C LEU A 161 6.58 2.91 9.06
N THR A 162 5.74 1.99 9.56
CA THR A 162 4.29 2.10 9.38
C THR A 162 3.74 3.39 10.02
N PRO A 163 4.05 3.71 11.29
CA PRO A 163 3.62 4.99 11.89
C PRO A 163 4.17 6.21 11.14
N VAL A 164 5.42 6.15 10.68
CA VAL A 164 6.07 7.25 9.93
C VAL A 164 5.38 7.47 8.58
N ILE A 165 5.10 6.40 7.83
CA ILE A 165 4.40 6.46 6.53
C ILE A 165 2.99 6.99 6.71
N LEU A 166 2.26 6.52 7.73
CA LEU A 166 0.92 7.02 8.05
C LEU A 166 0.94 8.50 8.44
N MET A 167 1.91 8.92 9.27
CA MET A 167 2.07 10.32 9.65
C MET A 167 2.44 11.19 8.44
N ALA A 168 3.37 10.74 7.60
CA ALA A 168 3.73 11.42 6.35
C ALA A 168 2.54 11.50 5.40
N ALA A 169 1.70 10.47 5.32
CA ALA A 169 0.49 10.46 4.53
C ALA A 169 -0.53 11.50 5.02
N LEU A 170 -0.78 11.54 6.34
CA LEU A 170 -1.68 12.50 6.96
C LEU A 170 -1.20 13.94 6.78
N LEU A 171 0.07 14.22 7.10
CA LEU A 171 0.67 15.54 6.94
C LEU A 171 0.69 15.97 5.47
N GLY A 172 1.01 15.03 4.58
CA GLY A 172 0.99 15.23 3.14
C GLY A 172 -0.39 15.60 2.61
N LEU A 173 -1.43 14.89 3.04
CA LEU A 173 -2.81 15.20 2.69
C LEU A 173 -3.22 16.59 3.23
N LEU A 174 -2.94 16.88 4.50
CA LEU A 174 -3.26 18.17 5.12
C LEU A 174 -2.56 19.33 4.40
N TRP A 175 -1.29 19.17 4.07
CA TRP A 175 -0.53 20.15 3.30
C TRP A 175 -1.10 20.34 1.89
N SER A 176 -1.49 19.26 1.22
CA SER A 176 -2.09 19.33 -0.12
C SER A 176 -3.42 20.10 -0.14
N ARG A 177 -4.16 20.11 0.97
CA ARG A 177 -5.43 20.83 1.11
C ARG A 177 -5.27 22.33 1.40
N ARG A 178 -4.18 22.76 2.05
CA ARG A 178 -4.01 24.16 2.51
C ARG A 178 -3.87 25.19 1.38
N GLN A 179 -3.31 24.84 0.22
CA GLN A 179 -3.15 25.78 -0.90
C GLN A 179 -4.37 25.89 -1.84
N GLN A 180 -5.45 25.16 -1.59
CA GLN A 180 -6.71 25.35 -2.34
C GLN A 180 -7.59 26.45 -1.73
N PHE A 181 -7.03 27.29 -0.86
CA PHE A 181 -7.67 28.41 -0.18
C PHE A 181 -6.83 29.70 -0.26
N SER A 182 -5.78 29.71 -1.08
CA SER A 182 -4.93 30.86 -1.40
C SER A 182 -4.96 31.09 -2.91
#